data_AF-A0A0F8YGV8-F1
#
_entry.id   AF-A0A0F8YGV8-F1
#
_cell.length_a   1.000
_cell.length_b   1.000
_cell.length_c   1.000
_cell.angle_alpha   90.00
_cell.angle_beta   90.00
_cell.angle_gamma   90.00
#
_symmetry.space_group_name_H-M   'P 1'
#
loop_
_entity.id
_entity.type
_entity.pdbx_description
1 polymer ?
#
loop_
_entity_poly.entity_id
_entity_poly.type
_entity_poly.pdbx_seq_one_letter_code
_entity_poly.pdbx_strand_id
1 'polypeptide(L)'
;PGKGTFPAAQFLERSPELVGASLSAHGLVVPNGDLVRLVEDDRVAYHAGDSRLGELVGLNRTFLGLEWLLPGEWDITRFNEAMRKGTAKFTDEQYESGGWWCAQKMQEHDFDRHRVVTHAQVAGDDVRGPGLGKLDPGVGFNHGRLTNSIIHAQKDEGEGL
;
A
#
# COMPACT_ATOMS: atom_id res chain seq x y z
N PRO A 1 13.51 -13.60 -14.07
CA PRO A 1 13.79 -12.42 -13.22
C PRO A 1 13.01 -12.55 -11.91
N GLY A 2 13.72 -12.82 -10.81
CA GLY A 2 13.09 -13.14 -9.51
C GLY A 2 12.51 -11.89 -8.85
N LYS A 3 11.32 -12.04 -8.26
CA LYS A 3 10.67 -11.06 -7.38
C LYS A 3 11.58 -10.85 -6.15
N GLY A 4 12.50 -9.90 -6.23
CA GLY A 4 13.48 -9.62 -5.18
C GLY A 4 12.97 -8.53 -4.25
N THR A 5 13.14 -8.72 -2.93
CA THR A 5 12.99 -7.64 -1.97
C THR A 5 14.29 -6.85 -1.82
N PHE A 6 14.27 -5.54 -2.01
CA PHE A 6 15.45 -4.69 -1.80
C PHE A 6 15.38 -3.93 -0.46
N PRO A 7 16.53 -3.56 0.14
CA PRO A 7 16.55 -2.81 1.39
C PRO A 7 16.03 -1.37 1.25
N ALA A 8 15.29 -0.92 2.26
CA ALA A 8 14.78 0.45 2.44
C ALA A 8 15.76 1.58 2.11
N ALA A 9 17.04 1.36 2.41
CA ALA A 9 18.12 2.31 2.16
C ALA A 9 18.19 2.75 0.69
N GLN A 10 17.96 1.84 -0.27
CA GLN A 10 18.01 2.18 -1.70
C GLN A 10 16.81 3.00 -2.18
N PHE A 11 15.67 2.91 -1.51
CA PHE A 11 14.52 3.79 -1.77
C PHE A 11 14.76 5.19 -1.22
N LEU A 12 15.27 5.28 0.02
CA LEU A 12 15.61 6.54 0.67
C LEU A 12 16.77 7.28 -0.02
N GLU A 13 17.73 6.56 -0.61
CA GLU A 13 18.79 7.13 -1.44
C GLU A 13 18.26 7.80 -2.72
N ARG A 14 17.11 7.35 -3.23
CA ARG A 14 16.45 7.92 -4.42
C ARG A 14 15.49 9.07 -4.10
N SER A 15 15.14 9.25 -2.82
CA SER A 15 14.26 10.31 -2.32
C SER A 15 14.79 10.86 -0.99
N PRO A 16 15.98 11.50 -1.00
CA PRO A 16 16.64 12.00 0.22
C PRO A 16 15.80 13.02 1.00
N GLU A 17 14.83 13.67 0.36
CA GLU A 17 13.85 14.57 0.98
C GLU A 17 12.86 13.89 1.94
N LEU A 18 12.71 12.55 1.85
CA LEU A 18 11.87 11.76 2.75
C LEU A 18 12.63 11.27 3.99
N VAL A 19 13.96 11.41 4.01
CA VAL A 19 14.82 11.01 5.13
C VAL A 19 14.68 12.00 6.27
N GLY A 20 14.01 11.57 7.35
CA GLY A 20 13.83 12.36 8.57
C GLY A 20 12.42 12.90 8.81
N ALA A 21 11.45 12.60 7.93
CA ALA A 21 10.05 12.96 8.11
C ALA A 21 9.25 11.83 8.79
N SER A 22 8.20 12.22 9.52
CA SER A 22 7.32 11.44 10.39
C SER A 22 6.41 10.41 9.69
N LEU A 23 6.86 9.80 8.59
CA LEU A 23 6.07 8.89 7.74
C LEU A 23 6.91 7.66 7.36
N SER A 24 6.31 6.47 7.44
CA SER A 24 6.93 5.21 7.01
C SER A 24 5.89 4.15 6.68
N ALA A 25 6.26 3.16 5.88
CA ALA A 25 5.42 2.02 5.53
C ALA A 25 6.17 0.71 5.81
N HIS A 26 5.49 -0.43 5.70
CA HIS A 26 6.13 -1.75 5.84
C HIS A 26 6.69 -2.22 4.49
N GLY A 27 5.95 -1.95 3.41
CA GLY A 27 6.37 -2.25 2.05
C GLY A 27 6.13 -1.11 1.07
N LEU A 28 6.86 -1.14 -0.05
CA LEU A 28 6.58 -0.37 -1.25
C LEU A 28 6.40 -1.31 -2.44
N VAL A 29 5.47 -1.00 -3.34
CA VAL A 29 5.37 -1.62 -4.66
C VAL A 29 5.81 -0.61 -5.71
N VAL A 30 6.96 -0.85 -6.33
CA VAL A 30 7.51 0.05 -7.36
C VAL A 30 6.92 -0.27 -8.74
N PRO A 31 6.99 0.64 -9.74
CA PRO A 31 6.31 0.47 -11.03
C PRO A 31 6.67 -0.79 -11.83
N ASN A 32 7.87 -1.35 -11.68
CA ASN A 32 8.27 -2.59 -12.35
C ASN A 32 7.85 -3.85 -11.58
N GLY A 33 7.11 -3.72 -10.47
CA GLY A 33 6.66 -4.82 -9.62
C GLY A 33 7.62 -5.20 -8.49
N ASP A 34 8.81 -4.61 -8.39
CA ASP A 34 9.66 -4.94 -7.25
C ASP A 34 8.99 -4.52 -5.93
N LEU A 35 9.21 -5.32 -4.89
CA LEU A 35 8.73 -5.04 -3.54
C LEU A 35 9.90 -4.58 -2.69
N VAL A 36 9.78 -3.43 -2.03
CA VAL A 36 10.84 -2.93 -1.13
C VAL A 36 10.32 -3.05 0.29
N ARG A 37 11.05 -3.78 1.15
CA ARG A 37 10.73 -3.85 2.57
C ARG A 37 11.37 -2.68 3.30
N LEU A 38 10.57 -1.97 4.07
CA LEU A 38 10.98 -0.76 4.78
C LEU A 38 11.05 -0.95 6.30
N VAL A 39 9.93 -1.38 6.88
CA VAL A 39 9.77 -1.63 8.32
C VAL A 39 9.29 -3.07 8.47
N GLU A 40 9.93 -3.83 9.37
CA GLU A 40 9.50 -5.20 9.69
C GLU A 40 8.09 -5.21 10.29
N ASP A 41 7.32 -6.26 10.02
CA ASP A 41 5.91 -6.39 10.40
C ASP A 41 5.65 -6.29 11.92
N ASP A 42 6.64 -6.65 12.75
CA ASP A 42 6.56 -6.57 14.21
C ASP A 42 6.86 -5.17 14.77
N ARG A 43 7.12 -4.20 13.89
CA ARG A 43 7.41 -2.81 14.23
C ARG A 43 6.35 -1.88 13.67
N VAL A 44 6.09 -0.78 14.38
CA VAL A 44 5.14 0.23 13.94
C VAL A 44 5.74 1.07 12.81
N ALA A 45 5.09 1.09 11.65
CA ALA A 45 5.30 2.10 10.61
C ALA A 45 4.24 3.21 10.66
N TYR A 46 4.59 4.43 10.27
CA TYR A 46 3.74 5.62 10.34
C TYR A 46 3.06 5.92 8.99
N HIS A 47 2.08 5.11 8.60
CA HIS A 47 1.44 5.18 7.28
C HIS A 47 0.00 5.73 7.30
N ALA A 48 -0.84 5.30 8.25
CA ALA A 48 -2.27 5.62 8.31
C ALA A 48 -2.59 6.94 9.06
N GLY A 49 -1.78 7.31 10.05
CA GLY A 49 -2.04 8.50 10.89
C GLY A 49 -3.41 8.45 11.60
N ASP A 50 -4.13 9.58 11.65
CA ASP A 50 -5.51 9.64 12.13
C ASP A 50 -6.42 8.79 11.23
N SER A 51 -6.82 7.64 11.76
CA SER A 51 -7.47 6.56 11.03
C SER A 51 -8.39 5.73 11.94
N ARG A 52 -9.43 5.13 11.36
CA ARG A 52 -10.42 4.30 12.03
C ARG A 52 -10.97 3.20 11.12
N LEU A 53 -11.17 2.00 11.67
CA LEU A 53 -11.94 0.92 11.05
C LEU A 53 -12.81 0.22 12.12
N GLY A 54 -14.12 0.47 12.10
CA GLY A 54 -15.00 0.05 13.19
C GLY A 54 -14.60 0.68 14.52
N GLU A 55 -14.35 -0.13 15.54
CA GLU A 55 -13.89 0.31 16.86
C GLU A 55 -12.37 0.56 16.94
N LEU A 56 -11.61 0.12 15.92
CA LEU A 56 -10.16 0.31 15.88
C LEU A 56 -9.83 1.75 15.47
N VAL A 57 -8.93 2.40 16.20
CA VAL A 57 -8.44 3.76 15.92
C VAL A 57 -6.91 3.79 15.95
N GLY A 58 -6.30 4.71 15.20
CA GLY A 58 -4.84 4.84 15.14
C GLY A 58 -4.18 3.60 14.53
N LEU A 59 -4.57 3.29 13.29
CA LEU A 59 -4.32 2.00 12.64
C LEU A 59 -2.85 1.71 12.34
N ASN A 60 -1.93 2.68 12.49
CA ASN A 60 -0.48 2.44 12.44
C ASN A 60 -0.04 1.27 13.34
N ARG A 61 -0.72 1.04 14.47
CA ARG A 61 -0.36 0.02 15.46
C ARG A 61 -0.89 -1.38 15.15
N THR A 62 -1.86 -1.50 14.25
CA THR A 62 -2.61 -2.73 14.01
C THR A 62 -2.71 -3.12 12.54
N PHE A 63 -2.21 -2.28 11.63
CA PHE A 63 -2.21 -2.51 10.19
C PHE A 63 -0.79 -2.44 9.62
N LEU A 64 -0.53 -3.34 8.68
CA LEU A 64 0.62 -3.23 7.78
C LEU A 64 0.31 -2.21 6.69
N GLY A 65 1.33 -1.44 6.30
CA GLY A 65 1.22 -0.35 5.34
C GLY A 65 1.99 -0.70 4.07
N LEU A 66 1.31 -0.65 2.93
CA LEU A 66 1.89 -0.92 1.61
C LEU A 66 1.67 0.30 0.71
N GLU A 67 2.73 1.01 0.38
CA GLU A 67 2.67 2.17 -0.50
C GLU A 67 2.88 1.76 -1.95
N TRP A 68 2.11 2.35 -2.86
CA TRP A 68 2.19 2.06 -4.30
C TRP A 68 2.75 3.27 -5.01
N LEU A 69 3.95 3.14 -5.58
CA LEU A 69 4.58 4.28 -6.25
C LEU A 69 3.97 4.49 -7.64
N LEU A 70 3.58 5.73 -7.94
CA LEU A 70 3.16 6.06 -9.30
C LEU A 70 4.37 6.21 -10.22
N PRO A 71 4.29 5.72 -11.47
CA PRO A 71 5.31 6.01 -12.47
C PRO A 71 5.43 7.53 -12.73
N GLY A 72 6.66 8.01 -12.88
CA GLY A 72 6.96 9.40 -13.24
C GLY A 72 7.20 10.34 -12.05
N GLU A 73 7.30 11.63 -12.34
CA GLU A 73 7.53 12.68 -11.35
C GLU A 73 6.22 13.38 -10.98
N TRP A 74 5.97 13.54 -9.69
CA TRP A 74 4.72 14.05 -9.16
C TRP A 74 4.96 15.12 -8.12
N ASP A 75 4.21 16.23 -8.21
CA ASP A 75 3.99 17.13 -7.09
C ASP A 75 2.64 16.80 -6.42
N ILE A 76 2.46 17.28 -5.18
CA ILE A 76 1.28 16.97 -4.38
C ILE A 76 -0.04 17.45 -5.02
N THR A 77 -0.01 18.52 -5.81
CA THR A 77 -1.21 19.06 -6.47
C THR A 77 -1.64 18.12 -7.61
N ARG A 78 -0.69 17.78 -8.49
CA ARG A 78 -0.92 16.85 -9.61
C ARG A 78 -1.28 15.45 -9.13
N PHE A 79 -0.61 14.98 -8.08
CA PHE A 79 -0.89 13.69 -7.46
C PHE A 79 -2.32 13.62 -6.95
N ASN A 80 -2.75 14.60 -6.14
CA ASN A 80 -4.11 14.64 -5.60
C ASN A 80 -5.17 14.81 -6.68
N GLU A 81 -4.90 15.60 -7.72
CA GLU A 81 -5.79 15.70 -8.88
C GLU A 81 -5.93 14.36 -9.59
N ALA A 82 -4.83 13.62 -9.79
CA ALA A 82 -4.84 12.32 -10.44
C ALA A 82 -5.59 11.25 -9.63
N MET A 83 -5.45 11.27 -8.30
CA MET A 83 -6.21 10.39 -7.41
C MET A 83 -7.73 10.66 -7.49
N ARG A 84 -8.15 11.93 -7.56
CA ARG A 84 -9.58 12.29 -7.69
C ARG A 84 -10.14 11.98 -9.08
N LYS A 85 -9.36 12.19 -10.14
CA LYS A 85 -9.80 12.00 -11.53
C LYS A 85 -9.61 10.58 -12.06
N GLY A 86 -8.94 9.71 -11.30
CA GLY A 86 -8.63 8.34 -11.73
C GLY A 86 -7.60 8.27 -12.87
N THR A 87 -6.79 9.31 -13.02
CA THR A 87 -5.70 9.35 -14.01
C THR A 87 -4.38 8.82 -13.45
N ALA A 88 -4.29 8.60 -12.13
CA ALA A 88 -3.24 7.82 -11.51
C ALA A 88 -3.34 6.35 -11.99
N LYS A 89 -2.32 5.85 -12.69
CA LYS A 89 -2.28 4.50 -13.25
C LYS A 89 -1.15 3.70 -12.61
N PHE A 90 -1.53 2.58 -12.00
CA PHE A 90 -0.61 1.56 -11.51
C PHE A 90 -0.41 0.50 -12.59
N THR A 91 0.80 -0.04 -12.67
CA THR A 91 1.18 -1.02 -13.69
C THR A 91 0.64 -2.41 -13.37
N ASP A 92 0.69 -3.28 -14.35
CA ASP A 92 0.25 -4.67 -14.25
C ASP A 92 1.09 -5.43 -13.22
N GLU A 93 2.40 -5.21 -13.27
CA GLU A 93 3.40 -5.80 -12.38
C GLU A 93 3.21 -5.36 -10.92
N GLN A 94 2.73 -4.12 -10.69
CA GLN A 94 2.36 -3.66 -9.36
C GLN A 94 1.15 -4.42 -8.81
N TYR A 95 0.11 -4.66 -9.63
CA TYR A 95 -1.05 -5.42 -9.16
C TYR A 95 -0.70 -6.86 -8.82
N GLU A 96 0.12 -7.51 -9.63
CA GLU A 96 0.60 -8.87 -9.38
C GLU A 96 1.41 -8.96 -8.09
N SER A 97 2.36 -8.05 -7.90
CA SER A 97 3.28 -8.09 -6.77
C SER A 97 2.63 -7.61 -5.48
N GLY A 98 1.80 -6.57 -5.54
CA GLY A 98 0.97 -6.14 -4.41
C GLY A 98 -0.06 -7.19 -4.00
N GLY A 99 -0.68 -7.87 -4.97
CA GLY A 99 -1.59 -8.98 -4.70
C GLY A 99 -0.89 -10.17 -4.03
N TRP A 100 0.30 -10.54 -4.52
CA TRP A 100 1.14 -11.55 -3.89
C TRP A 100 1.52 -11.14 -2.46
N TRP A 101 1.99 -9.91 -2.24
CA TRP A 101 2.35 -9.43 -0.90
C TRP A 101 1.16 -9.50 0.06
N CYS A 102 -0.02 -9.03 -0.36
CA CYS A 102 -1.23 -9.13 0.45
C CYS A 102 -1.57 -10.59 0.80
N ALA A 103 -1.48 -11.52 -0.17
CA ALA A 103 -1.74 -12.93 0.06
C ALA A 103 -0.78 -13.54 1.10
N GLN A 104 0.52 -13.23 1.02
CA GLN A 104 1.50 -13.66 2.03
C GLN A 104 1.14 -13.14 3.42
N LYS A 105 0.86 -11.84 3.54
CA LYS A 105 0.54 -11.23 4.84
C LYS A 105 -0.76 -11.75 5.43
N MET A 106 -1.77 -12.00 4.59
CA MET A 106 -3.01 -12.65 5.01
C MET A 106 -2.75 -14.02 5.64
N GLN A 107 -1.84 -14.81 5.06
CA GLN A 107 -1.46 -16.12 5.59
C GLN A 107 -0.62 -16.01 6.87
N GLU A 108 0.42 -15.16 6.86
CA GLU A 108 1.35 -14.98 7.97
C GLU A 108 0.66 -14.47 9.25
N HIS A 109 -0.33 -13.60 9.10
CA HIS A 109 -1.02 -12.92 10.21
C HIS A 109 -2.47 -13.37 10.41
N ASP A 110 -2.90 -14.43 9.71
CA ASP A 110 -4.24 -15.03 9.80
C ASP A 110 -5.39 -14.01 9.70
N PHE A 111 -5.40 -13.23 8.61
CA PHE A 111 -6.51 -12.33 8.31
C PHE A 111 -7.04 -12.54 6.89
N ASP A 112 -8.33 -12.29 6.70
CA ASP A 112 -8.94 -12.42 5.38
C ASP A 112 -9.01 -11.09 4.62
N ARG A 113 -9.33 -11.19 3.32
CA ARG A 113 -9.34 -10.09 2.36
C ARG A 113 -10.17 -8.87 2.77
N HIS A 114 -11.19 -8.99 3.64
CA HIS A 114 -11.97 -7.83 4.08
C HIS A 114 -11.16 -6.85 4.95
N ARG A 115 -9.97 -7.28 5.42
CA ARG A 115 -9.01 -6.44 6.13
C ARG A 115 -7.99 -5.75 5.21
N VAL A 116 -8.06 -6.02 3.90
CA VAL A 116 -7.31 -5.26 2.89
C VAL A 116 -8.13 -4.03 2.51
N VAL A 117 -7.75 -2.90 3.08
CA VAL A 117 -8.46 -1.62 2.96
C VAL A 117 -7.56 -0.55 2.35
N THR A 118 -8.16 0.50 1.81
CA THR A 118 -7.45 1.68 1.36
C THR A 118 -7.28 2.68 2.48
N HIS A 119 -6.29 3.56 2.32
CA HIS A 119 -6.12 4.70 3.21
C HIS A 119 -7.36 5.60 3.22
N ALA A 120 -7.95 5.88 2.06
CA ALA A 120 -9.19 6.64 1.95
C ALA A 120 -10.36 6.00 2.71
N GLN A 121 -10.44 4.66 2.78
CA GLN A 121 -11.50 3.96 3.52
C GLN A 121 -11.36 4.10 5.04
N VAL A 122 -10.14 4.21 5.56
CA VAL A 122 -9.88 4.26 7.00
C VAL A 122 -9.53 5.66 7.51
N ALA A 123 -9.26 6.61 6.62
CA ALA A 123 -8.81 7.95 6.96
C ALA A 123 -9.53 9.00 6.11
N GLY A 124 -10.83 8.79 5.86
CA GLY A 124 -11.70 9.72 5.13
C GLY A 124 -12.09 10.97 5.92
N ASP A 125 -12.92 11.82 5.32
CA ASP A 125 -13.41 13.07 5.94
C ASP A 125 -14.22 12.82 7.23
N ASP A 126 -14.88 11.67 7.34
CA ASP A 126 -15.59 11.25 8.55
C ASP A 126 -14.65 10.97 9.74
N VAL A 127 -13.37 10.71 9.47
CA VAL A 127 -12.32 10.50 10.47
C VAL A 127 -11.49 11.75 10.69
N ARG A 128 -11.10 12.43 9.61
CA ARG A 128 -10.11 13.54 9.64
C ARG A 128 -10.74 14.93 9.61
N GLY A 129 -12.03 15.03 9.32
CA GLY A 129 -12.76 16.27 9.13
C GLY A 129 -12.94 16.67 7.65
N PRO A 130 -13.85 17.62 7.35
CA PRO A 130 -14.20 17.97 5.98
C PRO A 130 -13.01 18.45 5.14
N GLY A 131 -12.79 17.81 3.98
CA GLY A 131 -11.70 18.12 3.05
C GLY A 131 -10.31 17.69 3.50
N LEU A 132 -10.19 16.96 4.61
CA LEU A 132 -8.91 16.50 5.20
C LEU A 132 -8.68 15.00 5.03
N GLY A 133 -9.65 14.28 4.46
CA GLY A 133 -9.58 12.86 4.16
C GLY A 133 -8.47 12.51 3.17
N LYS A 134 -7.93 11.31 3.35
CA LYS A 134 -6.95 10.72 2.42
C LYS A 134 -7.64 10.31 1.12
N LEU A 135 -6.90 10.43 0.02
CA LEU A 135 -7.41 10.18 -1.33
C LEU A 135 -6.85 8.88 -1.92
N ASP A 136 -5.70 8.43 -1.44
CA ASP A 136 -4.98 7.28 -1.95
C ASP A 136 -5.68 5.95 -1.63
N PRO A 137 -5.63 4.96 -2.55
CA PRO A 137 -4.91 4.95 -3.83
C PRO A 137 -5.67 5.60 -5.01
N GLY A 138 -6.72 6.37 -4.73
CA GLY A 138 -7.49 7.10 -5.74
C GLY A 138 -8.58 6.27 -6.41
N VAL A 139 -9.53 6.96 -7.06
CA VAL A 139 -10.69 6.32 -7.70
C VAL A 139 -10.32 5.47 -8.93
N GLY A 140 -9.10 5.63 -9.42
CA GLY A 140 -8.55 4.85 -10.53
C GLY A 140 -7.95 3.50 -10.12
N PHE A 141 -7.81 3.23 -8.82
CA PHE A 141 -7.25 1.97 -8.34
C PHE A 141 -8.20 0.80 -8.61
N ASN A 142 -7.68 -0.24 -9.28
CA ASN A 142 -8.49 -1.38 -9.70
C ASN A 142 -8.55 -2.44 -8.60
N HIS A 143 -9.50 -2.28 -7.69
CA HIS A 143 -9.76 -3.23 -6.60
C HIS A 143 -10.04 -4.66 -7.07
N GLY A 144 -10.77 -4.81 -8.19
CA GLY A 144 -11.08 -6.13 -8.76
C GLY A 144 -9.81 -6.83 -9.23
N ARG A 145 -8.88 -6.08 -9.84
CA ARG A 145 -7.59 -6.61 -10.26
C ARG A 145 -6.73 -7.03 -9.07
N LEU A 146 -6.59 -6.18 -8.04
CA LEU A 146 -5.87 -6.56 -6.82
C LEU A 146 -6.47 -7.84 -6.21
N THR A 147 -7.80 -7.91 -6.13
CA THR A 147 -8.50 -9.09 -5.60
C THR A 147 -8.18 -10.35 -6.40
N ASN A 148 -8.20 -10.26 -7.72
CA ASN A 148 -7.85 -11.40 -8.58
C ASN A 148 -6.39 -11.83 -8.39
N SER A 149 -5.46 -10.89 -8.25
CA SER A 149 -4.05 -11.18 -7.98
C SER A 149 -3.84 -11.86 -6.62
N ILE A 150 -4.55 -11.45 -5.57
CA ILE A 150 -4.54 -12.12 -4.26
C ILE A 150 -5.02 -13.57 -4.40
N ILE A 151 -6.18 -13.78 -5.06
CA ILE A 151 -6.77 -15.11 -5.24
C ILE A 151 -5.82 -16.03 -6.03
N HIS A 152 -5.16 -15.50 -7.07
CA HIS A 152 -4.22 -16.28 -7.85
C HIS A 152 -3.00 -16.70 -7.02
N ALA A 153 -2.40 -15.76 -6.28
CA ALA A 153 -1.25 -16.04 -5.42
C ALA A 153 -1.55 -17.11 -4.36
N GLN A 154 -2.75 -17.11 -3.77
CA GLN A 154 -3.16 -18.14 -2.80
C GLN A 154 -3.34 -19.53 -3.41
N LYS A 155 -3.65 -19.63 -4.71
CA LYS A 155 -3.79 -20.93 -5.41
C LYS A 155 -2.43 -21.54 -5.74
N ASP A 156 -1.50 -20.72 -6.19
CA ASP A 156 -0.17 -21.17 -6.59
C ASP A 156 0.61 -21.79 -5.41
N GLU A 157 0.34 -21.35 -4.18
CA GLU A 157 0.92 -21.95 -2.97
C GLU A 157 0.24 -23.26 -2.54
N GLY A 158 -1.05 -23.42 -2.86
CA GLY A 158 -1.80 -24.63 -2.56
C GLY A 158 -1.49 -25.81 -3.48
N GLU A 159 -0.97 -25.54 -4.68
CA GLU A 159 -0.55 -26.57 -5.65
C GLU A 159 0.91 -27.02 -5.48
N GLY A 160 1.64 -26.43 -4.53
CA GLY A 160 3.04 -26.73 -4.21
C GLY A 160 3.28 -27.69 -3.03
N LEU A 161 2.23 -28.33 -2.50
CA LEU A 161 2.27 -29.30 -1.38
C LEU A 161 1.92 -30.71 -1.83
#